data_AF-A0A5P8YVI3-F1
#
_entry.id   AF-A0A5P8YVI3-F1
#
_cell.length_a   1.000
_cell.length_b   1.000
_cell.length_c   1.000
_cell.angle_alpha   90.00
_cell.angle_beta   90.00
_cell.angle_gamma   90.00
#
_symmetry.space_group_name_H-M   'P 1'
#
loop_
_entity.id
_entity.type
_entity.pdbx_description
1 polymer ?
#
loop_
_entity_poly.entity_id
_entity_poly.type
_entity_poly.pdbx_seq_one_letter_code
_entity_poly.pdbx_strand_id
1 'polypeptide(L)'
;MSNLVNYADIAEALHVSIETVRAYAVRDSDFPTRVNPETERSPLFLKEHVDVYRKRKQERARGRAGHPPRVEDASERVSTGRTAGDRIRGLLSAPDAPVSDVRALAGLLGLEVPALRYRLRGQTRWKPAELETIARVFRVSVGELTSTLELV
;
A
#
# COMPACT_ATOMS: atom_id res chain seq x y z
N MET A 1 40.00 -9.97 -6.08
CA MET A 1 40.09 -8.66 -6.76
C MET A 1 39.00 -7.78 -6.17
N SER A 2 39.37 -6.71 -5.46
CA SER A 2 38.41 -5.84 -4.76
C SER A 2 37.68 -4.97 -5.77
N ASN A 3 36.46 -5.36 -6.14
CA ASN A 3 35.62 -4.54 -7.03
C ASN A 3 35.05 -3.36 -6.24
N LEU A 4 35.49 -2.15 -6.59
CA LEU A 4 34.97 -0.90 -6.05
C LEU A 4 33.78 -0.44 -6.88
N VAL A 5 32.74 0.02 -6.21
CA VAL A 5 31.49 0.51 -6.82
C VAL A 5 31.17 1.90 -6.28
N ASN A 6 30.62 2.76 -7.13
CA ASN A 6 30.20 4.10 -6.75
C ASN A 6 28.70 4.12 -6.38
N TYR A 7 28.18 5.29 -6.01
CA TYR A 7 26.76 5.43 -5.68
C TYR A 7 25.78 5.10 -6.82
N ALA A 8 26.17 5.32 -8.07
CA ALA A 8 25.33 4.99 -9.22
C ALA A 8 25.22 3.47 -9.41
N ASP A 9 26.33 2.75 -9.26
CA ASP A 9 26.34 1.28 -9.30
C ASP A 9 25.50 0.67 -8.17
N ILE A 10 25.56 1.26 -6.97
CA ILE A 10 24.74 0.84 -5.82
C ILE A 10 23.27 1.15 -6.08
N ALA A 11 22.96 2.30 -6.68
CA ALA A 11 21.60 2.70 -7.03
C ALA A 11 20.97 1.73 -8.04
N GLU A 12 21.73 1.34 -9.07
CA GLU A 12 21.32 0.33 -10.04
C GLU A 12 21.09 -1.03 -9.38
N ALA A 13 22.05 -1.50 -8.57
CA ALA A 13 21.95 -2.79 -7.88
C ALA A 13 20.79 -2.90 -6.88
N LEU A 14 20.30 -1.75 -6.37
CA LEU A 14 19.18 -1.66 -5.44
C LEU A 14 17.87 -1.20 -6.10
N HIS A 15 17.87 -0.91 -7.41
CA HIS A 15 16.74 -0.32 -8.16
C HIS A 15 16.12 0.91 -7.47
N VAL A 16 16.96 1.83 -6.98
CA VAL A 16 16.52 3.09 -6.34
C VAL A 16 17.26 4.29 -6.93
N SER A 17 16.81 5.52 -6.63
CA SER A 17 17.53 6.72 -7.07
C SER A 17 18.86 6.89 -6.32
N ILE A 18 19.83 7.56 -6.95
CA ILE A 18 21.13 7.91 -6.33
C ILE A 18 20.92 8.74 -5.05
N GLU A 19 19.94 9.66 -5.04
CA GLU A 19 19.58 10.44 -3.85
C GLU A 19 19.10 9.55 -2.70
N THR A 20 18.34 8.49 -3.00
CA THR A 20 17.90 7.51 -2.01
C THR A 20 19.09 6.76 -1.42
N VAL A 21 20.09 6.41 -2.24
CA VAL A 21 21.32 5.77 -1.75
C VAL A 21 22.13 6.73 -0.85
N ARG A 22 22.24 8.01 -1.22
CA ARG A 22 22.88 9.03 -0.36
C ARG A 22 22.17 9.17 0.98
N ALA A 23 20.83 9.13 0.99
CA ALA A 23 20.06 9.13 2.22
C ALA A 23 20.34 7.88 3.07
N TYR A 24 20.49 6.68 2.46
CA TYR A 24 20.87 5.48 3.20
C TYR A 24 22.26 5.59 3.80
N ALA A 25 23.24 6.13 3.07
CA ALA A 25 24.60 6.32 3.58
C ALA A 25 24.66 7.22 4.83
N VAL A 26 23.70 8.12 5.01
CA VAL A 26 23.62 9.01 6.18
C VAL A 26 22.72 8.45 7.28
N ARG A 27 21.60 7.80 6.92
CA ARG A 27 20.53 7.43 7.86
C ARG A 27 20.58 5.98 8.30
N ASP A 28 21.19 5.09 7.52
CA ASP A 28 21.28 3.67 7.83
C ASP A 28 22.67 3.34 8.36
N SER A 29 22.75 3.01 9.64
CA SER A 29 24.00 2.64 10.32
C SER A 29 24.63 1.37 9.76
N ASP A 30 23.86 0.52 9.08
CA ASP A 30 24.37 -0.69 8.43
C ASP A 30 24.83 -0.46 6.99
N PHE A 31 24.74 0.78 6.49
CA PHE A 31 25.17 1.08 5.13
C PHE A 31 26.69 0.84 4.98
N PRO A 32 27.16 0.32 3.83
CA PRO A 32 28.58 0.02 3.61
C PRO A 32 29.48 1.23 3.88
N THR A 33 30.59 1.00 4.59
CA THR A 33 31.61 2.01 4.81
C THR A 33 32.33 2.34 3.50
N ARG A 34 32.53 3.63 3.24
CA ARG A 34 33.34 4.10 2.12
C ARG A 34 34.80 3.68 2.30
N VAL A 35 35.44 3.24 1.22
CA VAL A 35 36.84 2.77 1.19
C VAL A 35 37.70 3.74 0.37
N ASN A 36 37.32 5.02 0.34
CA ASN A 36 37.97 6.03 -0.50
C ASN A 36 39.50 6.03 -0.30
N PRO A 37 40.29 5.72 -1.35
CA PRO A 37 41.69 6.08 -1.34
C PRO A 37 41.81 7.61 -1.32
N GLU A 38 42.84 8.16 -0.67
CA GLU A 38 43.05 9.61 -0.47
C GLU A 38 43.05 10.44 -1.77
N THR A 39 43.19 9.77 -2.92
CA THR A 39 43.24 10.32 -4.27
C THR A 39 41.88 10.53 -4.95
N GLU A 40 40.81 9.92 -4.46
CA GLU A 40 39.48 9.94 -5.10
C GLU A 40 38.50 10.87 -4.35
N ARG A 41 37.97 11.89 -5.05
CA ARG A 41 36.92 12.79 -4.50
C ARG A 41 35.57 12.10 -4.36
N SER A 42 35.34 11.01 -5.09
CA SER A 42 34.06 10.31 -5.13
C SER A 42 34.01 9.16 -4.11
N PRO A 43 32.91 8.99 -3.36
CA PRO A 43 32.75 7.85 -2.46
C PRO A 43 32.70 6.51 -3.20
N LEU A 44 33.67 5.63 -2.90
CA LEU A 44 33.77 4.27 -3.40
C LEU A 44 33.49 3.27 -2.28
N PHE A 45 32.84 2.18 -2.63
CA PHE A 45 32.42 1.14 -1.72
C PHE A 45 32.88 -0.22 -2.23
N LEU A 46 33.17 -1.14 -1.31
CA LEU A 46 33.45 -2.52 -1.70
C LEU A 46 32.15 -3.21 -2.13
N LYS A 47 32.16 -3.78 -3.34
CA LYS A 47 31.02 -4.51 -3.89
C LYS A 47 30.51 -5.60 -2.95
N GLU A 48 31.41 -6.32 -2.29
CA GLU A 48 31.07 -7.39 -1.33
C GLU A 48 30.23 -6.86 -0.17
N HIS A 49 30.58 -5.70 0.38
CA HIS A 49 29.82 -5.07 1.47
C HIS A 49 28.44 -4.59 1.00
N VAL A 50 28.34 -4.10 -0.24
CA VAL A 50 27.07 -3.71 -0.87
C VAL A 50 26.16 -4.93 -1.06
N ASP A 51 26.70 -6.06 -1.52
CA ASP A 51 25.94 -7.31 -1.67
C ASP A 51 25.44 -7.85 -0.31
N VAL A 52 26.26 -7.78 0.73
CA VAL A 52 25.86 -8.14 2.11
C VAL A 52 24.76 -7.20 2.60
N TYR A 53 24.90 -5.89 2.41
CA TYR A 53 23.88 -4.91 2.77
C TYR A 53 22.57 -5.17 2.02
N ARG A 54 22.61 -5.50 0.71
CA ARG A 54 21.44 -5.86 -0.09
C ARG A 54 20.72 -7.08 0.49
N LYS A 55 21.46 -8.15 0.83
CA LYS A 55 20.89 -9.36 1.43
C LYS A 55 20.23 -9.06 2.77
N ARG A 56 20.92 -8.36 3.67
CA ARG A 56 20.38 -7.94 4.98
C ARG A 56 19.14 -7.07 4.82
N LYS A 57 19.13 -6.15 3.84
CA LYS A 57 17.97 -5.31 3.55
C LYS A 57 16.77 -6.12 3.05
N GLN A 58 17.00 -7.12 2.20
CA GLN A 58 15.95 -8.06 1.76
C GLN A 58 15.41 -8.90 2.93
N GLU A 59 16.27 -9.37 3.81
CA GLU A 59 15.87 -10.12 5.02
C GLU A 59 15.12 -9.25 6.02
N ARG A 60 15.55 -8.00 6.23
CA ARG A 60 14.83 -7.00 7.03
C ARG A 60 13.48 -6.63 6.40
N ALA A 61 13.40 -6.56 5.08
CA ALA A 61 12.12 -6.33 4.39
C ALA A 61 11.17 -7.52 4.59
N ARG A 62 11.69 -8.77 4.60
CA ARG A 62 10.93 -9.97 4.95
C ARG A 62 10.48 -9.96 6.43
N GLY A 63 11.33 -9.49 7.35
CA GLY A 63 11.02 -9.38 8.78
C GLY A 63 10.16 -8.17 9.17
N ARG A 64 10.13 -7.10 8.35
CA ARG A 64 9.22 -5.95 8.44
C ARG A 64 7.89 -6.19 7.73
N ALA A 65 7.51 -7.45 7.49
CA ALA A 65 6.18 -7.83 7.03
C ALA A 65 5.12 -7.66 8.15
N GLY A 66 5.05 -6.47 8.75
CA GLY A 66 3.82 -5.98 9.39
C GLY A 66 2.81 -5.47 8.36
N HIS A 67 3.21 -5.37 7.09
CA HIS A 67 2.27 -5.28 5.98
C HIS A 67 2.18 -6.66 5.33
N PRO A 68 1.02 -7.34 5.39
CA PRO A 68 0.81 -8.55 4.63
C PRO A 68 1.21 -8.32 3.18
N PRO A 69 1.74 -9.35 2.46
CA PRO A 69 1.87 -9.27 1.02
C PRO A 69 0.52 -8.79 0.47
N ARG A 70 0.55 -7.86 -0.48
CA ARG A 70 -0.64 -7.37 -1.16
C ARG A 70 -1.30 -8.57 -1.81
N VAL A 71 -2.22 -9.19 -1.08
CA VAL A 71 -2.88 -10.43 -1.44
C VAL A 71 -3.47 -10.24 -2.83
N GLU A 72 -3.38 -11.27 -3.65
CA GLU A 72 -3.87 -11.37 -5.04
C GLU A 72 -5.31 -10.84 -5.25
N ASP A 73 -6.05 -10.63 -4.16
CA ASP A 73 -7.30 -9.86 -4.00
C ASP A 73 -7.35 -8.46 -4.66
N ALA A 74 -6.23 -7.91 -5.14
CA ALA A 74 -6.23 -6.65 -5.88
C ALA A 74 -6.85 -6.76 -7.29
N SER A 75 -6.86 -7.96 -7.91
CA SER A 75 -7.38 -8.16 -9.26
C SER A 75 -8.91 -8.18 -9.35
N GLU A 76 -9.63 -8.44 -8.26
CA GLU A 76 -11.09 -8.54 -8.24
C GLU A 76 -11.80 -7.26 -7.74
N ARG A 77 -11.04 -6.26 -7.29
CA ARG A 77 -11.62 -5.06 -6.67
C ARG A 77 -12.21 -4.10 -7.69
N VAL A 78 -13.49 -3.83 -7.55
CA VAL A 78 -14.26 -2.95 -8.41
C VAL A 78 -14.07 -1.50 -8.00
N SER A 79 -13.69 -0.66 -8.96
CA SER A 79 -13.66 0.79 -8.78
C SER A 79 -15.05 1.36 -9.03
N THR A 80 -15.75 1.76 -7.96
CA THR A 80 -17.10 2.34 -8.02
C THR A 80 -17.08 3.87 -7.91
N GLY A 81 -15.91 4.50 -7.92
CA GLY A 81 -15.75 5.93 -7.60
C GLY A 81 -16.33 6.31 -6.23
N ARG A 82 -16.77 7.58 -6.08
CA ARG A 82 -17.48 8.05 -4.88
C ARG A 82 -18.94 7.58 -4.81
N THR A 83 -19.53 7.16 -5.93
CA THR A 83 -20.96 6.85 -6.09
C THR A 83 -21.47 5.82 -5.09
N ALA A 84 -20.80 4.67 -4.96
CA ALA A 84 -21.20 3.65 -4.00
C ALA A 84 -21.05 4.12 -2.55
N GLY A 85 -19.96 4.83 -2.24
CA GLY A 85 -19.71 5.34 -0.90
C GLY A 85 -20.70 6.41 -0.45
N ASP A 86 -21.20 7.24 -1.38
CA ASP A 86 -22.26 8.21 -1.12
C ASP A 86 -23.63 7.53 -0.92
N ARG A 87 -23.97 6.54 -1.76
CA ARG A 87 -25.22 5.76 -1.60
C ARG A 87 -25.28 4.97 -0.31
N ILE A 88 -24.19 4.29 0.04
CA ILE A 88 -24.11 3.54 1.31
C ILE A 88 -24.25 4.48 2.51
N ARG A 89 -23.67 5.69 2.43
CA ARG A 89 -23.90 6.72 3.46
C ARG A 89 -25.35 7.17 3.53
N GLY A 90 -26.02 7.37 2.39
CA GLY A 90 -27.45 7.67 2.34
C GLY A 90 -28.30 6.58 3.01
N LEU A 91 -28.03 5.31 2.70
CA LEU A 91 -28.71 4.16 3.30
C LEU A 91 -28.46 4.06 4.82
N LEU A 92 -27.25 4.38 5.28
CA LEU A 92 -26.92 4.43 6.71
C LEU A 92 -27.62 5.57 7.46
N SER A 93 -27.97 6.66 6.76
CA SER A 93 -28.69 7.79 7.33
C SER A 93 -30.21 7.63 7.29
N ALA A 94 -30.72 6.56 6.65
CA ALA A 94 -32.15 6.28 6.62
C ALA A 94 -32.66 5.88 8.02
N PRO A 95 -33.87 6.33 8.43
CA PRO A 95 -34.41 6.05 9.76
C PRO A 95 -34.68 4.55 9.99
N ASP A 96 -34.90 3.79 8.91
CA ASP A 96 -35.13 2.35 8.88
C ASP A 96 -33.89 1.54 8.50
N ALA A 97 -32.69 2.16 8.60
CA ALA A 97 -31.44 1.49 8.28
C ALA A 97 -31.31 0.17 9.07
N PRO A 98 -31.07 -0.98 8.40
CA PRO A 98 -30.95 -2.28 9.04
C PRO A 98 -29.69 -2.42 9.91
N VAL A 99 -28.79 -1.43 9.86
CA VAL A 99 -27.59 -1.33 10.67
C VAL A 99 -27.53 0.05 11.33
N SER A 100 -27.17 0.07 12.60
CA SER A 100 -27.26 1.27 13.44
C SER A 100 -26.22 2.34 13.09
N ASP A 101 -25.02 1.92 12.67
CA ASP A 101 -23.92 2.83 12.36
C ASP A 101 -22.81 2.18 11.50
N VAL A 102 -21.79 2.98 11.19
CA VAL A 102 -20.60 2.58 10.42
C VAL A 102 -19.81 1.45 11.10
N ARG A 103 -19.77 1.39 12.44
CA ARG A 103 -19.09 0.32 13.17
C ARG A 103 -19.85 -1.00 13.06
N ALA A 104 -21.18 -0.98 13.15
CA ALA A 104 -22.02 -2.16 12.93
C ALA A 104 -21.83 -2.71 11.50
N LEU A 105 -21.84 -1.83 10.50
CA LEU A 105 -21.55 -2.21 9.12
C LEU A 105 -20.13 -2.76 8.94
N ALA A 106 -19.12 -2.16 9.58
CA ALA A 106 -17.76 -2.66 9.53
C ALA A 106 -17.64 -4.08 10.10
N GLY A 107 -18.34 -4.35 11.21
CA GLY A 107 -18.41 -5.67 11.83
C GLY A 107 -18.99 -6.73 10.88
N LEU A 108 -20.08 -6.41 10.16
CA LEU A 108 -20.68 -7.33 9.18
C LEU A 108 -19.76 -7.65 8.00
N LEU A 109 -18.91 -6.69 7.61
CA LEU A 109 -17.98 -6.85 6.50
C LEU A 109 -16.63 -7.47 6.91
N GLY A 110 -16.42 -7.74 8.21
CA GLY A 110 -15.12 -8.18 8.72
C GLY A 110 -14.01 -7.16 8.47
N LEU A 111 -14.37 -5.87 8.45
CA LEU A 111 -13.45 -4.76 8.18
C LEU A 111 -13.17 -3.94 9.43
N GLU A 112 -11.95 -3.43 9.52
CA GLU A 112 -11.63 -2.35 10.44
C GLU A 112 -12.39 -1.07 10.08
N VAL A 113 -12.90 -0.35 11.09
CA VAL A 113 -13.69 0.89 10.89
C VAL A 113 -12.94 1.92 10.03
N PRO A 114 -11.62 2.18 10.22
CA PRO A 114 -10.86 3.04 9.32
C PRO A 114 -10.87 2.56 7.86
N ALA A 115 -10.77 1.25 7.62
CA ALA A 115 -10.77 0.69 6.28
C ALA A 115 -12.13 0.85 5.59
N LEU A 116 -13.24 0.74 6.33
CA LEU A 116 -14.57 1.05 5.79
C LEU A 116 -14.71 2.55 5.48
N ARG A 117 -14.23 3.44 6.35
CA ARG A 117 -14.25 4.90 6.11
C ARG A 117 -13.48 5.30 4.84
N TYR A 118 -12.34 4.66 4.57
CA TYR A 118 -11.60 4.89 3.33
C TYR A 118 -12.37 4.42 2.09
N ARG A 119 -13.10 3.31 2.16
CA ARG A 119 -13.98 2.86 1.07
C ARG A 119 -15.16 3.81 0.84
N LEU A 120 -15.84 4.25 1.90
CA LEU A 120 -16.96 5.21 1.82
C LEU A 120 -16.57 6.57 1.23
N ARG A 121 -15.30 6.96 1.37
CA ARG A 121 -14.73 8.17 0.76
C ARG A 121 -14.23 7.97 -0.67
N GLY A 122 -14.30 6.74 -1.20
CA GLY A 122 -13.77 6.39 -2.52
C GLY A 122 -12.24 6.35 -2.60
N GLN A 123 -11.54 6.33 -1.46
CA GLN A 123 -10.06 6.30 -1.42
C GLN A 123 -9.51 4.89 -1.66
N THR A 124 -10.34 3.86 -1.44
CA THR A 124 -9.99 2.46 -1.69
C THR A 124 -11.12 1.77 -2.44
N ARG A 125 -10.77 0.79 -3.29
CA ARG A 125 -11.72 0.02 -4.09
C ARG A 125 -12.46 -1.02 -3.26
N TRP A 126 -13.69 -1.33 -3.66
CA TRP A 126 -14.54 -2.32 -3.02
C TRP A 126 -14.25 -3.73 -3.54
N LYS A 127 -14.43 -4.74 -2.68
CA LYS A 127 -14.53 -6.12 -3.14
C LYS A 127 -15.97 -6.43 -3.59
N PRO A 128 -16.19 -7.29 -4.60
CA PRO A 128 -17.53 -7.73 -4.99
C PRO A 128 -18.33 -8.30 -3.81
N ALA A 129 -17.71 -9.17 -3.00
CA ALA A 129 -18.33 -9.77 -1.81
C ALA A 129 -18.74 -8.73 -0.75
N GLU A 130 -18.00 -7.63 -0.62
CA GLU A 130 -18.37 -6.52 0.28
C GLU A 130 -19.65 -5.83 -0.24
N LEU A 131 -19.71 -5.54 -1.53
CA LEU A 131 -20.88 -4.92 -2.16
C LEU A 131 -22.11 -5.83 -2.11
N GLU A 132 -21.94 -7.13 -2.33
CA GLU A 132 -23.02 -8.13 -2.22
C GLU A 132 -23.57 -8.23 -0.79
N THR A 133 -22.68 -8.19 0.21
CA THR A 133 -23.08 -8.20 1.62
C THR A 133 -23.88 -6.95 1.97
N ILE A 134 -23.42 -5.78 1.52
CA ILE A 134 -24.12 -4.50 1.71
C ILE A 134 -25.47 -4.53 1.00
N ALA A 135 -25.51 -4.95 -0.26
CA ALA A 135 -26.72 -5.11 -1.05
C ALA A 135 -27.75 -5.99 -0.31
N ARG A 136 -27.32 -7.14 0.21
CA ARG A 136 -28.19 -8.03 1.00
C ARG A 136 -28.71 -7.38 2.28
N VAL A 137 -27.84 -6.72 3.04
CA VAL A 137 -28.18 -6.06 4.31
C VAL A 137 -29.22 -4.97 4.07
N PHE A 138 -28.99 -4.10 3.09
CA PHE A 138 -29.87 -2.99 2.75
C PHE A 138 -31.00 -3.35 1.79
N ARG A 139 -31.12 -4.62 1.39
CA ARG A 139 -32.13 -5.14 0.44
C ARG A 139 -32.18 -4.37 -0.88
N VAL A 140 -31.02 -3.94 -1.35
CA VAL A 140 -30.82 -3.29 -2.66
C VAL A 140 -29.99 -4.20 -3.56
N SER A 141 -29.96 -3.93 -4.86
CA SER A 141 -29.07 -4.60 -5.79
C SER A 141 -27.66 -3.99 -5.79
N VAL A 142 -26.65 -4.77 -6.18
CA VAL A 142 -25.28 -4.25 -6.37
C VAL A 142 -25.26 -3.16 -7.45
N GLY A 143 -26.08 -3.32 -8.51
CA GLY A 143 -26.26 -2.28 -9.53
C GLY A 143 -26.76 -0.96 -8.93
N GLU A 144 -27.77 -0.99 -8.05
CA GLU A 144 -28.23 0.20 -7.34
C GLU A 144 -27.20 0.80 -6.39
N LEU A 145 -26.19 0.05 -5.94
CA LEU A 145 -25.07 0.64 -5.20
C LEU A 145 -24.06 1.29 -6.13
N THR A 146 -23.81 0.71 -7.32
CA THR A 146 -22.69 1.10 -8.18
C THR A 146 -23.05 1.96 -9.38
N SER A 147 -24.32 2.02 -9.79
CA SER A 147 -24.74 2.75 -10.99
C SER A 147 -24.40 4.23 -10.86
N THR A 148 -23.59 4.75 -11.78
CA THR A 148 -23.45 6.19 -11.98
C THR A 148 -24.84 6.76 -12.22
N LEU A 149 -25.26 7.79 -11.48
CA LEU A 149 -26.47 8.53 -11.82
C LEU A 149 -26.26 9.11 -13.23
N GLU A 150 -26.78 8.44 -14.26
CA GLU A 150 -27.08 9.11 -15.52
C GLU A 150 -28.24 10.06 -15.21
N LEU A 151 -27.90 11.32 -14.97
CA LEU A 151 -28.87 12.41 -14.97
C LEU A 151 -29.40 12.51 -16.41
N VAL A 152 -30.65 12.10 -16.59
CA VAL A 152 -31.49 12.50 -17.73
C VAL A 152 -31.99 13.92 -17.47
#